data_AF-A0A6C2YNV9-F1
#
_entry.id   AF-A0A6C2YNV9-F1
#
_cell.length_a   1.000
_cell.length_b   1.000
_cell.length_c   1.000
_cell.angle_alpha   90.00
_cell.angle_beta   90.00
_cell.angle_gamma   90.00
#
_symmetry.space_group_name_H-M   'P 1'
#
loop_
_entity.id
_entity.type
_entity.pdbx_description
1 polymer ?
#
loop_
_entity_poly.entity_id
_entity_poly.type
_entity_poly.pdbx_seq_one_letter_code
_entity_poly.pdbx_strand_id
1 'polypeptide(L)'
;MLTSLIFTIGTTLLADPLPPQNPIQPVGAFQSLQPTFPTTSNSPPGLINPFANNATSPANRTPGLLPQLQAAPLVPVVQESLISFDPTTLRLDWSDRRWKVVAGETVLDDLGTFQLEARELLQYLRDGGVTTRGRIGTTQTILDYWLSSGQAAPAGTGRRIARPFETNSLRVESMNGAWIVRDRKQILMSFGPHETDARLTMQVCQKYGFNEVVYIGSPTPIRMMLSRDRTRIDPPARANEPNGIQPVRADIANGMLQSQSFILPGIGYVGERIPIQSHRLDVVRDGIEYQLVCNGQVLANFGASERDARQALQTLRDFRATDIIRIGRSPIVFFLNNDRPPQTAPLGSRSTRFRRDELQLKEFQGKTMLMNGQRALLEFDDPLTAKLTLEVIQFYRFDQLCGLGHPLRGGMRWLSRAW
;
A
#
# COMPACT_ATOMS: atom_id res chain seq x y z
N MET A 1 -22.87 -28.15 -58.39
CA MET A 1 -21.51 -28.72 -58.31
C MET A 1 -20.61 -27.70 -57.63
N LEU A 2 -20.35 -27.87 -56.33
CA LEU A 2 -19.45 -27.03 -55.56
C LEU A 2 -18.71 -27.95 -54.60
N THR A 3 -17.42 -28.09 -54.85
CA THR A 3 -16.51 -29.06 -54.26
C THR A 3 -15.95 -28.50 -52.95
N SER A 4 -16.26 -29.16 -51.83
CA SER A 4 -15.66 -28.88 -50.53
C SER A 4 -14.26 -29.48 -50.45
N LEU A 5 -13.26 -28.65 -50.13
CA LEU A 5 -11.90 -29.08 -49.79
C LEU A 5 -11.75 -29.10 -48.26
N ILE A 6 -11.52 -30.28 -47.71
CA ILE A 6 -11.17 -30.50 -46.30
C ILE A 6 -9.65 -30.65 -46.23
N PHE A 7 -8.98 -29.76 -45.50
CA PHE A 7 -7.56 -29.90 -45.14
C PHE A 7 -7.47 -30.55 -43.75
N THR A 8 -6.92 -31.76 -43.71
CA THR A 8 -6.54 -32.47 -42.48
C THR A 8 -5.05 -32.22 -42.23
N ILE A 9 -4.71 -31.55 -41.14
CA ILE A 9 -3.33 -31.41 -40.66
C ILE A 9 -3.15 -32.38 -39.49
N GLY A 10 -2.46 -33.49 -39.72
CA GLY A 10 -1.99 -34.39 -38.69
C GLY A 10 -0.61 -33.97 -38.20
N THR A 11 -0.50 -33.59 -36.93
CA THR A 11 0.79 -33.28 -36.29
C THR A 11 1.07 -34.36 -35.25
N THR A 12 1.96 -35.29 -35.58
CA THR A 12 2.44 -36.33 -34.68
C THR A 12 3.67 -35.80 -33.94
N LEU A 13 3.53 -35.45 -32.66
CA LEU A 13 4.65 -35.12 -31.78
C LEU A 13 5.20 -36.40 -31.16
N LEU A 14 6.40 -36.80 -31.59
CA LEU A 14 7.24 -37.79 -30.92
C LEU A 14 7.82 -37.17 -29.64
N ALA A 15 7.59 -37.82 -28.50
CA ALA A 15 8.15 -37.44 -27.20
C ALA A 15 9.54 -38.08 -27.04
N ASP A 16 10.54 -37.27 -26.71
CA ASP A 16 11.88 -37.74 -26.33
C ASP A 16 11.87 -38.40 -24.93
N PRO A 17 12.64 -39.48 -24.72
CA PRO A 17 12.76 -40.13 -23.42
C PRO A 17 13.63 -39.32 -22.45
N LEU A 18 13.15 -39.19 -21.20
CA LEU A 18 13.88 -38.57 -20.09
C LEU A 18 15.13 -39.38 -19.71
N PRO A 19 16.23 -38.73 -19.32
CA PRO A 19 17.42 -39.41 -18.81
C PRO A 19 17.20 -39.98 -17.40
N PRO A 20 17.93 -41.05 -17.02
CA PRO A 20 17.78 -41.72 -15.73
C PRO A 20 18.25 -40.85 -14.56
N GLN A 21 17.44 -40.79 -13.51
CA GLN A 21 17.78 -40.11 -12.25
C GLN A 21 18.68 -41.00 -11.38
N ASN A 22 19.83 -40.46 -10.94
CA ASN A 22 20.69 -41.10 -9.94
C ASN A 22 20.10 -40.96 -8.51
N PRO A 23 20.25 -41.97 -7.65
CA PRO A 23 19.79 -41.90 -6.27
C PRO A 23 20.66 -40.96 -5.42
N ILE A 24 19.99 -40.11 -4.65
CA ILE A 24 20.57 -39.15 -3.71
C ILE A 24 21.01 -39.90 -2.43
N GLN A 25 22.26 -39.75 -2.03
CA GLN A 25 22.77 -40.24 -0.74
C GLN A 25 22.40 -39.31 0.43
N PRO A 26 22.16 -39.83 1.64
CA PRO A 26 21.84 -39.02 2.81
C PRO A 26 23.08 -38.31 3.39
N VAL A 27 23.00 -36.99 3.50
CA VAL A 27 23.99 -36.14 4.18
C VAL A 27 23.74 -36.15 5.69
N GLY A 28 24.83 -36.28 6.46
CA GLY A 28 24.86 -36.55 7.89
C GLY A 28 24.34 -35.46 8.83
N ALA A 29 24.19 -35.89 10.08
CA ALA A 29 23.65 -35.16 11.22
C ALA A 29 24.47 -33.91 11.60
N PHE A 30 23.76 -32.81 11.86
CA PHE A 30 24.32 -31.61 12.49
C PHE A 30 24.15 -31.67 14.01
N GLN A 31 25.27 -31.51 14.72
CA GLN A 31 25.34 -31.35 16.18
C GLN A 31 24.84 -29.96 16.59
N SER A 32 24.04 -29.92 17.65
CA SER A 32 23.53 -28.71 18.29
C SER A 32 24.58 -28.07 19.20
N LEU A 33 24.97 -26.82 18.91
CA LEU A 33 25.69 -25.96 19.86
C LEU A 33 24.68 -25.09 20.62
N GLN A 34 24.71 -25.17 21.95
CA GLN A 34 23.96 -24.30 22.86
C GLN A 34 24.74 -22.99 23.10
N PRO A 35 24.09 -21.82 23.07
CA PRO A 35 24.70 -20.59 23.57
C PRO A 35 24.39 -20.37 25.07
N THR A 36 25.44 -20.15 25.86
CA THR A 36 25.37 -19.64 27.23
C THR A 36 25.34 -18.10 27.20
N PHE A 37 24.41 -17.49 27.94
CA PHE A 37 24.39 -16.04 28.17
C PHE A 37 24.83 -15.71 29.61
N PRO A 38 25.67 -14.70 29.82
CA PRO A 38 26.03 -14.23 31.16
C PRO A 38 24.97 -13.29 31.74
N THR A 39 24.62 -13.55 33.00
CA THR A 39 23.86 -12.68 33.90
C THR A 39 24.74 -11.57 34.49
N THR A 40 24.30 -10.33 34.38
CA THR A 40 24.70 -9.16 35.21
C THR A 40 23.46 -8.28 35.36
N SER A 41 23.26 -7.42 36.36
CA SER A 41 23.74 -7.23 37.72
C SER A 41 22.85 -6.10 38.28
N ASN A 42 22.54 -6.16 39.57
CA ASN A 42 21.68 -5.25 40.33
C ASN A 42 21.96 -3.74 40.14
N SER A 43 20.91 -2.93 40.22
CA SER A 43 20.96 -1.48 40.50
C SER A 43 20.13 -1.15 41.77
N PRO A 44 20.63 -0.34 42.71
CA PRO A 44 19.94 0.02 43.95
C PRO A 44 19.07 1.28 43.82
N PRO A 45 18.11 1.52 44.75
CA PRO A 45 17.28 2.72 44.78
C PRO A 45 17.87 3.84 45.65
N GLY A 46 17.85 5.07 45.13
CA GLY A 46 17.98 6.30 45.92
C GLY A 46 17.51 7.48 45.07
N LEU A 47 17.10 8.64 45.60
CA LEU A 47 16.79 9.09 46.94
C LEU A 47 15.97 10.39 46.74
N ILE A 48 15.13 10.72 47.71
CA ILE A 48 14.24 11.88 47.75
C ILE A 48 15.07 13.16 47.92
N ASN A 49 14.69 14.27 47.27
CA ASN A 49 14.94 15.60 47.84
C ASN A 49 13.91 16.65 47.36
N PRO A 50 13.25 17.38 48.28
CA PRO A 50 12.41 18.55 48.01
C PRO A 50 13.08 19.87 48.41
N PHE A 51 12.45 20.99 48.02
CA PHE A 51 12.70 22.40 48.37
C PHE A 51 13.85 23.13 47.63
N ALA A 52 13.54 24.23 46.95
CA ALA A 52 13.57 25.57 47.55
C ALA A 52 13.38 26.68 46.49
N ASN A 53 12.49 27.61 46.83
CA ASN A 53 12.36 28.93 46.22
C ASN A 53 13.68 29.70 46.30
N ASN A 54 13.97 30.56 45.31
CA ASN A 54 14.59 31.85 45.63
C ASN A 54 14.30 32.92 44.59
N ALA A 55 14.16 34.11 45.14
CA ALA A 55 13.57 35.31 44.58
C ALA A 55 14.60 36.19 43.84
N THR A 56 14.06 37.02 42.96
CA THR A 56 14.45 38.39 42.57
C THR A 56 15.90 38.85 42.73
N SER A 57 16.50 39.29 41.63
CA SER A 57 17.42 40.43 41.61
C SER A 57 17.30 41.23 40.31
N PRO A 58 17.35 42.58 40.35
CA PRO A 58 17.16 43.45 39.20
C PRO A 58 18.48 43.88 38.55
N ALA A 59 18.34 44.28 37.28
CA ALA A 59 19.12 45.29 36.55
C ALA A 59 20.64 45.08 36.39
N ASN A 60 21.03 44.62 35.19
CA ASN A 60 22.23 45.12 34.53
C ASN A 60 21.91 45.34 33.04
N ARG A 61 21.78 46.61 32.63
CA ARG A 61 21.52 47.00 31.24
C ARG A 61 22.85 47.10 30.50
N THR A 62 23.20 46.03 29.78
CA THR A 62 24.33 46.03 28.84
C THR A 62 23.94 46.80 27.56
N PRO A 63 24.82 47.66 27.02
CA PRO A 63 24.57 48.36 25.74
C PRO A 63 24.35 47.37 24.59
N GLY A 64 23.30 47.61 23.81
CA GLY A 64 22.79 46.71 22.79
C GLY A 64 23.80 46.34 21.70
N LEU A 65 24.19 45.07 21.69
CA LEU A 65 24.69 44.40 20.49
C LEU A 65 23.55 44.35 19.47
N LEU A 66 23.78 44.93 18.30
CA LEU A 66 22.90 44.79 17.14
C LEU A 66 22.57 43.30 16.96
N PRO A 67 21.29 42.92 16.76
CA PRO A 67 20.92 41.54 16.55
C PRO A 67 21.70 41.01 15.35
N GLN A 68 22.63 40.08 15.61
CA GLN A 68 23.29 39.33 14.55
C GLN A 68 22.18 38.73 13.69
N LEU A 69 22.14 39.12 12.42
CA LEU A 69 21.32 38.48 11.40
C LEU A 69 21.69 36.99 11.41
N GLN A 70 20.91 36.19 12.15
CA GLN A 70 21.01 34.74 12.11
C GLN A 70 20.78 34.36 10.66
N ALA A 71 21.84 33.88 10.01
CA ALA A 71 21.76 33.38 8.66
C ALA A 71 20.61 32.37 8.60
N ALA A 72 19.65 32.62 7.70
CA ALA A 72 18.54 31.70 7.51
C ALA A 72 19.11 30.29 7.31
N PRO A 73 18.59 29.28 8.02
CA PRO A 73 19.08 27.92 7.89
C PRO A 73 19.09 27.54 6.41
N LEU A 74 20.26 27.16 5.91
CA LEU A 74 20.45 26.69 4.54
C LEU A 74 19.45 25.55 4.32
N VAL A 75 18.46 25.77 3.46
CA VAL A 75 17.49 24.75 3.10
C VAL A 75 18.29 23.58 2.50
N PRO A 76 18.21 22.37 3.06
CA PRO A 76 18.98 21.24 2.54
C PRO A 76 18.64 21.02 1.07
N VAL A 77 19.68 20.91 0.24
CA VAL A 77 19.52 20.64 -1.18
C VAL A 77 18.89 19.26 -1.33
N VAL A 78 17.70 19.24 -1.93
CA VAL A 78 16.94 18.02 -2.18
C VAL A 78 17.58 17.26 -3.33
N GLN A 79 18.13 16.08 -3.06
CA GLN A 79 18.68 15.23 -4.13
C GLN A 79 17.53 14.48 -4.81
N GLU A 80 17.17 14.90 -6.01
CA GLU A 80 16.09 14.33 -6.80
C GLU A 80 16.62 13.42 -7.91
N SER A 81 15.97 12.28 -8.13
CA SER A 81 16.23 11.43 -9.29
C SER A 81 15.26 11.82 -10.41
N LEU A 82 15.71 12.72 -11.29
CA LEU A 82 14.94 13.22 -12.43
C LEU A 82 15.40 12.55 -13.73
N ILE A 83 14.44 12.11 -14.54
CA ILE A 83 14.64 11.57 -15.88
C ILE A 83 13.90 12.47 -16.86
N SER A 84 14.64 13.18 -17.72
CA SER A 84 14.07 13.98 -18.81
C SER A 84 13.87 13.13 -20.05
N PHE A 85 12.81 13.40 -20.80
CA PHE A 85 12.48 12.69 -22.03
C PHE A 85 11.69 13.59 -23.01
N ASP A 86 11.63 13.18 -24.27
CA ASP A 86 10.84 13.89 -25.29
C ASP A 86 9.37 13.45 -25.26
N PRO A 87 8.41 14.35 -24.97
CA PRO A 87 6.99 14.01 -24.92
C PRO A 87 6.43 13.49 -26.25
N THR A 88 7.00 13.87 -27.39
CA THR A 88 6.52 13.43 -28.71
C THR A 88 6.79 11.95 -28.97
N THR A 89 7.75 11.37 -28.24
CA THR A 89 8.13 9.96 -28.34
C THR A 89 7.35 9.04 -27.40
N LEU A 90 6.44 9.60 -26.59
CA LEU A 90 5.60 8.84 -25.66
C LEU A 90 4.71 7.84 -26.41
N ARG A 91 4.82 6.56 -26.08
CA ARG A 91 3.97 5.49 -26.62
C ARG A 91 3.76 4.37 -25.60
N LEU A 92 2.78 3.51 -25.88
CA LEU A 92 2.65 2.23 -25.22
C LEU A 92 3.52 1.20 -25.94
N ASP A 93 4.18 0.37 -25.16
CA ASP A 93 4.89 -0.82 -25.62
C ASP A 93 4.31 -2.06 -24.93
N TRP A 94 4.09 -3.12 -25.69
CA TRP A 94 3.71 -4.43 -25.17
C TRP A 94 4.87 -5.39 -25.39
N SER A 95 5.70 -5.55 -24.36
CA SER A 95 6.87 -6.41 -24.35
C SER A 95 6.89 -7.26 -23.08
N ASP A 96 7.44 -8.48 -23.16
CA ASP A 96 7.52 -9.42 -22.02
C ASP A 96 6.17 -9.72 -21.35
N ARG A 97 5.07 -9.66 -22.12
CA ARG A 97 3.68 -9.78 -21.64
C ARG A 97 3.30 -8.69 -20.62
N ARG A 98 3.89 -7.51 -20.75
CA ARG A 98 3.65 -6.36 -19.87
C ARG A 98 3.45 -5.08 -20.69
N TRP A 99 2.48 -4.28 -20.29
CA TRP A 99 2.22 -2.95 -20.80
C TRP A 99 3.19 -1.99 -20.13
N LYS A 100 4.02 -1.35 -20.95
CA LYS A 100 4.98 -0.34 -20.54
C LYS A 100 4.63 0.99 -21.19
N VAL A 101 4.80 2.08 -20.46
CA VAL A 101 4.82 3.43 -21.02
C VAL A 101 6.27 3.78 -21.29
N VAL A 102 6.61 4.12 -22.53
CA VAL A 102 7.98 4.40 -22.95
C VAL A 102 8.07 5.75 -23.65
N ALA A 103 9.22 6.41 -23.51
CA ALA A 103 9.60 7.58 -24.31
C ALA A 103 10.90 7.26 -25.05
N GLY A 104 10.80 7.06 -26.37
CA GLY A 104 11.89 6.51 -27.17
C GLY A 104 12.24 5.09 -26.72
N GLU A 105 13.45 4.91 -26.21
CA GLU A 105 13.94 3.63 -25.65
C GLU A 105 13.83 3.56 -24.12
N THR A 106 13.48 4.68 -23.46
CA THR A 106 13.42 4.74 -21.99
C THR A 106 12.07 4.25 -21.49
N VAL A 107 12.08 3.22 -20.64
CA VAL A 107 10.88 2.75 -19.94
C VAL A 107 10.52 3.73 -18.82
N LEU A 108 9.42 4.46 -19.03
CA LEU A 108 8.89 5.43 -18.09
C LEU A 108 7.90 4.83 -17.11
N ASP A 109 7.24 3.72 -17.41
CA ASP A 109 6.51 2.95 -16.40
C ASP A 109 6.24 1.53 -16.87
N ASP A 110 6.00 0.62 -15.93
CA ASP A 110 5.59 -0.75 -16.18
C ASP A 110 4.31 -1.04 -15.39
N LEU A 111 3.21 -1.24 -16.12
CA LEU A 111 1.88 -1.48 -15.58
C LEU A 111 1.46 -2.94 -15.74
N GLY A 112 2.40 -3.89 -15.90
CA GLY A 112 2.10 -5.31 -15.95
C GLY A 112 1.03 -5.65 -16.99
N THR A 113 -0.03 -6.37 -16.64
CA THR A 113 -1.08 -6.77 -17.60
C THR A 113 -2.21 -5.72 -17.76
N PHE A 114 -2.08 -4.53 -17.17
CA PHE A 114 -3.15 -3.51 -17.06
C PHE A 114 -3.19 -2.57 -18.28
N GLN A 115 -3.77 -3.03 -19.39
CA GLN A 115 -3.80 -2.27 -20.66
C GLN A 115 -4.57 -0.94 -20.56
N LEU A 116 -5.71 -0.94 -19.88
CA LEU A 116 -6.61 0.22 -19.85
C LEU A 116 -5.96 1.36 -19.06
N GLU A 117 -5.37 1.03 -17.92
CA GLU A 117 -4.63 1.92 -17.05
C GLU A 117 -3.35 2.43 -17.70
N ALA A 118 -2.70 1.60 -18.51
CA ALA A 118 -1.57 2.05 -19.32
C ALA A 118 -1.98 3.11 -20.34
N ARG A 119 -3.12 2.94 -21.01
CA ARG A 119 -3.67 3.97 -21.92
C ARG A 119 -4.07 5.23 -21.17
N GLU A 120 -4.67 5.10 -20.00
CA GLU A 120 -5.03 6.22 -19.13
C GLU A 120 -3.78 7.03 -18.72
N LEU A 121 -2.71 6.35 -18.29
CA LEU A 121 -1.45 7.00 -17.97
C LEU A 121 -0.82 7.67 -19.19
N LEU A 122 -0.76 7.01 -20.34
CA LEU A 122 -0.23 7.61 -21.57
C LEU A 122 -0.99 8.89 -21.96
N GLN A 123 -2.32 8.84 -21.89
CA GLN A 123 -3.17 9.99 -22.18
C GLN A 123 -2.89 11.13 -21.20
N TYR A 124 -2.80 10.83 -19.91
CA TYR A 124 -2.43 11.81 -18.88
C TYR A 124 -1.08 12.49 -19.16
N LEU A 125 -0.06 11.71 -19.52
CA LEU A 125 1.28 12.27 -19.78
C LEU A 125 1.32 13.15 -21.03
N ARG A 126 0.57 12.77 -22.08
CA ARG A 126 0.45 13.55 -23.32
C ARG A 126 -0.32 14.83 -23.11
N ASP A 127 -1.49 14.76 -22.49
CA ASP A 127 -2.33 15.92 -22.22
C ASP A 127 -1.65 16.92 -21.27
N GLY A 128 -0.88 16.40 -20.31
CA GLY A 128 -0.08 17.20 -19.38
C GLY A 128 1.20 17.78 -19.98
N GLY A 129 1.57 17.42 -21.21
CA GLY A 129 2.83 17.84 -21.83
C GLY A 129 4.05 17.51 -20.98
N VAL A 130 4.07 16.32 -20.38
CA VAL A 130 5.10 15.92 -19.40
C VAL A 130 6.44 15.70 -20.10
N THR A 131 7.49 16.32 -19.57
CA THR A 131 8.87 16.23 -20.10
C THR A 131 9.85 15.57 -19.14
N THR A 132 9.49 15.45 -17.86
CA THR A 132 10.39 14.94 -16.83
C THR A 132 9.62 14.07 -15.85
N ARG A 133 10.21 12.93 -15.48
CA ARG A 133 9.75 12.05 -14.40
C ARG A 133 10.67 12.21 -13.20
N GLY A 134 10.11 12.36 -12.01
CA GLY A 134 10.83 12.22 -10.75
C GLY A 134 10.35 11.00 -9.98
N ARG A 135 11.26 10.34 -9.26
CA ARG A 135 10.97 9.18 -8.41
C ARG A 135 11.31 9.48 -6.95
N ILE A 136 10.46 9.00 -6.04
CA ILE A 136 10.69 9.02 -4.59
C ILE A 136 10.65 7.58 -4.07
N GLY A 137 11.61 7.24 -3.20
CA GLY A 137 11.78 5.92 -2.64
C GLY A 137 13.22 5.43 -2.80
N THR A 138 13.88 5.18 -1.67
CA THR A 138 15.31 4.78 -1.60
C THR A 138 15.58 3.37 -2.12
N THR A 139 14.73 2.40 -1.79
CA THR A 139 14.89 0.98 -2.17
C THR A 139 13.87 0.53 -3.22
N GLN A 140 12.65 1.03 -3.13
CA GLN A 140 11.57 0.80 -4.09
C GLN A 140 10.89 2.14 -4.35
N THR A 141 10.53 2.42 -5.61
CA THR A 141 9.76 3.62 -5.93
C THR A 141 8.39 3.53 -5.25
N ILE A 142 8.16 4.45 -4.30
CA ILE A 142 6.92 4.59 -3.54
C ILE A 142 5.98 5.52 -4.30
N LEU A 143 6.53 6.60 -4.87
CA LEU A 143 5.78 7.67 -5.51
C LEU A 143 6.50 8.19 -6.74
N ASP A 144 5.73 8.42 -7.80
CA ASP A 144 6.18 9.17 -8.97
C ASP A 144 5.59 10.57 -8.97
N TYR A 145 6.35 11.50 -9.52
CA TYR A 145 5.84 12.81 -9.89
C TYR A 145 6.32 13.18 -11.28
N TRP A 146 5.57 14.07 -11.92
CA TRP A 146 5.75 14.38 -13.32
C TRP A 146 5.77 15.88 -13.49
N LEU A 147 6.73 16.35 -14.28
CA LEU A 147 6.93 17.77 -14.54
C LEU A 147 6.79 18.06 -16.04
N SER A 148 6.18 19.19 -16.34
CA SER A 148 6.15 19.80 -17.66
C SER A 148 7.08 21.01 -17.63
N SER A 149 8.21 20.93 -18.35
CA SER A 149 9.23 21.98 -18.41
C SER A 149 9.69 22.46 -17.02
N GLY A 150 9.93 21.52 -16.11
CA GLY A 150 10.40 21.81 -14.74
C GLY A 150 9.33 22.31 -13.76
N GLN A 151 8.07 22.40 -14.19
CA GLN A 151 6.92 22.76 -13.34
C GLN A 151 6.02 21.55 -13.13
N ALA A 152 5.22 21.54 -12.05
CA ALA A 152 4.21 20.49 -11.85
C ALA A 152 3.32 20.34 -13.10
N ALA A 153 3.22 19.11 -13.61
CA ALA A 153 2.38 18.83 -14.76
C ALA A 153 0.92 19.25 -14.43
N PRO A 154 0.26 20.00 -15.33
CA PRO A 154 -1.13 20.36 -15.13
C PRO A 154 -1.97 19.08 -15.11
N ALA A 155 -3.02 19.12 -14.31
CA ALA A 155 -3.92 18.00 -14.24
C ALA A 155 -4.68 17.84 -15.57
N GLY A 156 -4.49 16.71 -16.26
CA GLY A 156 -5.04 16.47 -17.61
C GLY A 156 -6.58 16.49 -17.65
N THR A 157 -7.16 16.62 -18.83
CA THR A 157 -8.62 16.77 -19.04
C THR A 157 -9.45 15.50 -18.81
N GLY A 158 -8.83 14.37 -18.50
CA GLY A 158 -9.51 13.09 -18.30
C GLY A 158 -10.27 12.95 -16.97
N ARG A 159 -11.26 12.05 -16.95
CA ARG A 159 -11.85 11.55 -15.70
C ARG A 159 -10.75 10.86 -14.89
N ARG A 160 -10.37 11.46 -13.77
CA ARG A 160 -9.37 10.91 -12.85
C ARG A 160 -9.90 10.93 -11.44
N ILE A 161 -9.46 9.97 -10.64
CA ILE A 161 -9.68 10.01 -9.19
C ILE A 161 -8.52 10.83 -8.62
N ALA A 162 -8.80 12.07 -8.25
CA ALA A 162 -7.82 12.95 -7.62
C ALA A 162 -8.26 13.26 -6.19
N ARG A 163 -7.30 13.22 -5.27
CA ARG A 163 -7.49 13.60 -3.87
C ARG A 163 -6.71 14.86 -3.59
N PRO A 164 -7.40 16.00 -3.44
CA PRO A 164 -6.72 17.26 -3.21
C PRO A 164 -6.19 17.36 -1.77
N PHE A 165 -5.16 18.16 -1.58
CA PHE A 165 -4.56 18.44 -0.28
C PHE A 165 -4.04 19.88 -0.18
N GLU A 166 -3.81 20.34 1.05
CA GLU A 166 -3.32 21.70 1.31
C GLU A 166 -1.79 21.74 1.46
N THR A 167 -1.08 22.18 0.42
CA THR A 167 0.39 22.18 0.34
C THR A 167 1.05 22.94 1.49
N ASN A 168 0.47 24.09 1.88
CA ASN A 168 0.96 24.93 2.98
C ASN A 168 0.80 24.30 4.36
N SER A 169 -0.03 23.25 4.48
CA SER A 169 -0.27 22.55 5.74
C SER A 169 0.35 21.15 5.78
N LEU A 170 1.09 20.80 4.72
CA LEU A 170 1.81 19.55 4.65
C LEU A 170 2.83 19.47 5.77
N ARG A 171 2.84 18.30 6.42
CA ARG A 171 3.82 17.96 7.42
C ARG A 171 4.10 16.47 7.40
N VAL A 172 5.29 16.16 7.89
CA VAL A 172 5.72 14.79 8.14
C VAL A 172 5.56 14.49 9.62
N GLU A 173 4.83 13.44 9.93
CA GLU A 173 4.63 12.97 11.30
C GLU A 173 5.04 11.50 11.41
N SER A 174 5.59 11.12 12.57
CA SER A 174 5.74 9.72 12.93
C SER A 174 4.48 9.28 13.65
N MET A 175 3.78 8.32 13.07
CA MET A 175 2.57 7.75 13.64
C MET A 175 2.74 6.24 13.74
N ASN A 176 2.93 5.77 14.98
CA ASN A 176 3.03 4.34 15.31
C ASN A 176 4.12 3.60 14.52
N GLY A 177 5.31 4.20 14.41
CA GLY A 177 6.46 3.61 13.72
C GLY A 177 6.43 3.73 12.20
N ALA A 178 5.37 4.33 11.63
CA ALA A 178 5.33 4.71 10.22
C ALA A 178 5.45 6.22 10.07
N TRP A 179 6.23 6.65 9.09
CA TRP A 179 6.33 8.04 8.66
C TRP A 179 5.25 8.33 7.64
N ILE A 180 4.42 9.33 7.95
CA ILE A 180 3.32 9.73 7.10
C ILE A 180 3.49 11.16 6.62
N VAL A 181 3.06 11.42 5.38
CA VAL A 181 2.83 12.76 4.87
C VAL A 181 1.35 13.04 4.96
N ARG A 182 0.99 14.12 5.64
CA ARG A 182 -0.42 14.50 5.84
C ARG A 182 -0.59 16.00 5.75
N ASP A 183 -1.81 16.42 5.44
CA ASP A 183 -2.24 17.82 5.59
C ASP A 183 -3.07 17.97 6.88
N ARG A 184 -3.73 19.12 7.07
CA ARG A 184 -4.63 19.32 8.23
C ARG A 184 -5.77 18.31 8.28
N LYS A 185 -6.32 17.95 7.13
CA LYS A 185 -7.59 17.21 6.99
C LYS A 185 -7.39 15.70 6.91
N GLN A 186 -6.29 15.23 6.33
CA GLN A 186 -6.14 13.82 5.97
C GLN A 186 -4.69 13.37 5.89
N ILE A 187 -4.51 12.06 6.04
CA ILE A 187 -3.25 11.38 5.71
C ILE A 187 -3.20 11.18 4.20
N LEU A 188 -2.12 11.65 3.58
CA LEU A 188 -1.93 11.51 2.13
C LEU A 188 -1.22 10.20 1.83
N MET A 189 -0.08 9.96 2.45
CA MET A 189 0.78 8.83 2.12
C MET A 189 1.48 8.29 3.36
N SER A 190 1.70 6.97 3.38
CA SER A 190 2.52 6.28 4.38
C SER A 190 3.79 5.76 3.72
N PHE A 191 4.92 6.04 4.34
CA PHE A 191 6.26 5.65 3.90
C PHE A 191 6.83 4.54 4.78
N GLY A 192 6.02 3.92 5.65
CA GLY A 192 6.51 2.91 6.60
C GLY A 192 7.69 3.46 7.41
N PRO A 193 8.81 2.73 7.55
CA PRO A 193 9.95 3.20 8.34
C PRO A 193 10.79 4.32 7.68
N HIS A 194 10.45 4.75 6.46
CA HIS A 194 11.31 5.61 5.63
C HIS A 194 11.05 7.11 5.84
N GLU A 195 11.58 7.69 6.92
CA GLU A 195 11.47 9.13 7.22
C GLU A 195 11.95 10.02 6.07
N THR A 196 13.11 9.69 5.52
CA THR A 196 13.76 10.46 4.47
C THR A 196 12.86 10.59 3.24
N ASP A 197 12.18 9.51 2.84
CA ASP A 197 11.28 9.50 1.68
C ASP A 197 10.01 10.34 1.97
N ALA A 198 9.49 10.31 3.20
CA ALA A 198 8.38 11.18 3.61
C ALA A 198 8.75 12.67 3.58
N ARG A 199 9.92 13.03 4.11
CA ARG A 199 10.43 14.42 4.09
C ARG A 199 10.72 14.89 2.67
N LEU A 200 11.33 14.05 1.85
CA LEU A 200 11.58 14.30 0.43
C LEU A 200 10.25 14.57 -0.29
N THR A 201 9.23 13.75 -0.04
CA THR A 201 7.90 13.95 -0.65
C THR A 201 7.28 15.29 -0.27
N MET A 202 7.32 15.67 1.01
CA MET A 202 6.84 16.97 1.47
C MET A 202 7.59 18.11 0.77
N GLN A 203 8.91 18.02 0.68
CA GLN A 203 9.76 19.03 0.02
C GLN A 203 9.44 19.13 -1.47
N VAL A 204 9.27 18.01 -2.18
CA VAL A 204 8.86 17.97 -3.59
C VAL A 204 7.49 18.61 -3.78
N CYS A 205 6.52 18.32 -2.91
CA CYS A 205 5.20 18.95 -2.96
C CYS A 205 5.28 20.47 -2.80
N GLN A 206 6.08 20.96 -1.86
CA GLN A 206 6.29 22.39 -1.63
C GLN A 206 7.07 23.06 -2.78
N LYS A 207 8.12 22.42 -3.28
CA LYS A 207 9.00 22.94 -4.34
C LYS A 207 8.24 23.17 -5.64
N TYR A 208 7.42 22.20 -6.07
CA TYR A 208 6.70 22.26 -7.34
C TYR A 208 5.25 22.74 -7.21
N GLY A 209 4.78 22.95 -5.98
CA GLY A 209 3.41 23.38 -5.70
C GLY A 209 2.36 22.31 -6.06
N PHE A 210 2.67 21.03 -5.85
CA PHE A 210 1.68 19.96 -5.98
C PHE A 210 0.61 20.12 -4.91
N ASN A 211 -0.66 19.95 -5.28
CA ASN A 211 -1.82 20.13 -4.38
C ASN A 211 -2.89 19.02 -4.55
N GLU A 212 -2.61 17.98 -5.34
CA GLU A 212 -3.44 16.78 -5.40
C GLU A 212 -2.64 15.51 -5.66
N VAL A 213 -3.14 14.38 -5.15
CA VAL A 213 -2.66 13.03 -5.48
C VAL A 213 -3.64 12.42 -6.48
N VAL A 214 -3.14 12.06 -7.65
CA VAL A 214 -3.91 11.40 -8.72
C VAL A 214 -3.70 9.90 -8.63
N TYR A 215 -4.78 9.15 -8.78
CA TYR A 215 -4.81 7.70 -8.80
C TYR A 215 -5.13 7.21 -10.21
N ILE A 216 -4.31 6.29 -10.72
CA ILE A 216 -4.54 5.59 -11.99
C ILE A 216 -4.97 4.16 -11.67
N GLY A 217 -6.02 3.70 -12.36
CA GLY A 217 -6.67 2.42 -12.09
C GLY A 217 -7.91 2.56 -11.20
N SER A 218 -9.00 1.99 -11.66
CA SER A 218 -10.28 1.92 -10.96
C SER A 218 -10.84 0.50 -11.12
N PRO A 219 -11.37 -0.12 -10.04
CA PRO A 219 -11.61 0.45 -8.72
C PRO A 219 -10.41 0.35 -7.75
N THR A 220 -9.38 -0.42 -8.11
CA THR A 220 -8.15 -0.53 -7.29
C THR A 220 -7.04 0.26 -7.98
N PRO A 221 -6.51 1.33 -7.34
CA PRO A 221 -5.46 2.11 -7.95
C PRO A 221 -4.19 1.28 -8.07
N ILE A 222 -3.63 1.24 -9.27
CA ILE A 222 -2.35 0.59 -9.55
C ILE A 222 -1.19 1.61 -9.54
N ARG A 223 -1.49 2.91 -9.64
CA ARG A 223 -0.49 3.99 -9.54
C ARG A 223 -1.01 5.19 -8.77
N MET A 224 -0.10 5.83 -8.05
CA MET A 224 -0.29 7.13 -7.39
C MET A 224 0.73 8.12 -7.91
N MET A 225 0.29 9.35 -8.19
CA MET A 225 1.13 10.41 -8.77
C MET A 225 0.80 11.75 -8.13
N LEU A 226 1.79 12.63 -8.01
CA LEU A 226 1.55 14.02 -7.63
C LEU A 226 1.15 14.85 -8.86
N SER A 227 0.15 15.71 -8.69
CA SER A 227 -0.31 16.65 -9.72
C SER A 227 -0.67 18.00 -9.12
N ARG A 228 -0.91 18.98 -10.00
CA ARG A 228 -1.32 20.33 -9.63
C ARG A 228 -2.60 20.71 -10.36
N ASP A 229 -3.66 20.90 -9.59
CA ASP A 229 -4.86 21.58 -10.04
C ASP A 229 -4.64 23.10 -9.94
N ARG A 230 -4.51 23.75 -11.11
CA ARG A 230 -4.31 25.20 -11.22
C ARG A 230 -5.58 26.00 -10.92
N THR A 231 -6.74 25.37 -10.99
CA THR A 231 -8.02 26.03 -10.67
C THR A 231 -8.23 26.15 -9.17
N ARG A 232 -7.54 25.31 -8.40
CA ARG A 232 -7.57 25.31 -6.95
C ARG A 232 -6.60 26.36 -6.40
N ILE A 233 -7.17 27.41 -5.83
CA ILE A 233 -6.42 28.40 -5.05
C ILE A 233 -6.29 27.84 -3.63
N ASP A 234 -5.07 27.54 -3.19
CA ASP A 234 -4.84 27.17 -1.80
C ASP A 234 -5.23 28.33 -0.90
N PRO A 235 -5.97 28.07 0.20
CA PRO A 235 -6.25 29.12 1.16
C PRO A 235 -4.91 29.70 1.66
N PRO A 236 -4.83 31.03 1.85
CA PRO A 236 -3.61 31.67 2.33
C PRO A 236 -3.19 30.98 3.63
N ALA A 237 -1.89 30.68 3.75
CA ALA A 237 -1.34 30.04 4.92
C ALA A 237 -1.77 30.83 6.17
N ARG A 238 -2.68 30.29 6.97
CA ARG A 238 -3.06 30.88 8.25
C ARG A 238 -1.84 30.78 9.15
N ALA A 239 -1.07 31.87 9.21
CA ALA A 239 0.02 32.02 10.16
C ALA A 239 -0.57 31.88 11.57
N ASN A 240 -0.07 30.89 12.33
CA ASN A 240 -0.27 30.77 13.79
C ASN A 240 -1.55 30.10 14.32
N GLU A 241 -2.15 29.12 13.64
CA GLU A 241 -2.99 28.17 14.40
C GLU A 241 -2.06 27.26 15.23
N PRO A 242 -2.14 27.28 16.58
CA PRO A 242 -1.27 26.48 17.43
C PRO A 242 -1.45 24.99 17.13
N ASN A 243 -0.32 24.26 17.12
CA ASN A 243 -0.17 22.81 16.86
C ASN A 243 -0.90 21.90 17.89
N GLY A 244 -2.08 22.29 18.37
CA GLY A 244 -2.94 21.44 19.17
C GLY A 244 -3.25 20.19 18.35
N ILE A 245 -2.73 19.05 18.82
CA ILE A 245 -3.06 17.72 18.33
C ILE A 245 -4.56 17.52 18.60
N GLN A 246 -5.42 18.06 17.74
CA GLN A 246 -6.79 17.60 17.69
C GLN A 246 -6.74 16.20 17.08
N PRO A 247 -7.12 15.14 17.82
CA PRO A 247 -7.32 13.85 17.19
C PRO A 247 -8.41 14.03 16.15
N VAL A 248 -8.02 14.00 14.88
CA VAL A 248 -8.94 14.19 13.77
C VAL A 248 -9.93 13.03 13.76
N ARG A 249 -11.08 13.22 14.42
CA ARG A 249 -12.35 12.60 14.06
C ARG A 249 -12.98 13.50 12.99
N ALA A 250 -12.51 13.38 11.75
CA ALA A 250 -13.12 14.10 10.63
C ALA A 250 -14.27 13.28 10.06
N ASP A 251 -15.47 13.85 10.15
CA ASP A 251 -16.73 13.32 9.68
C ASP A 251 -16.79 13.10 8.15
N ILE A 252 -17.07 11.84 7.77
CA ILE A 252 -18.03 11.28 6.77
C ILE A 252 -18.57 12.17 5.62
N ALA A 253 -17.84 13.15 5.07
CA ALA A 253 -18.40 14.00 4.00
C ALA A 253 -18.12 13.54 2.55
N ASN A 254 -17.16 12.66 2.29
CA ASN A 254 -16.72 12.36 0.91
C ASN A 254 -16.80 10.89 0.47
N GLY A 255 -17.59 10.05 1.14
CA GLY A 255 -17.92 8.67 0.69
C GLY A 255 -16.75 7.66 0.65
N MET A 256 -15.51 8.11 0.46
CA MET A 256 -14.32 7.27 0.53
C MET A 256 -14.10 6.82 1.97
N LEU A 257 -14.00 5.50 2.17
CA LEU A 257 -13.62 4.96 3.47
C LEU A 257 -12.19 5.44 3.76
N GLN A 258 -12.02 6.17 4.86
CA GLN A 258 -10.69 6.61 5.26
C GLN A 258 -9.89 5.38 5.66
N SER A 259 -8.93 4.98 4.83
CA SER A 259 -7.94 4.01 5.24
C SER A 259 -7.12 4.61 6.38
N GLN A 260 -7.04 3.88 7.48
CA GLN A 260 -6.24 4.19 8.65
C GLN A 260 -5.06 3.24 8.67
N SER A 261 -3.91 3.68 9.18
CA SER A 261 -2.81 2.75 9.43
C SER A 261 -3.22 1.70 10.45
N PHE A 262 -2.99 0.43 10.15
CA PHE A 262 -3.22 -0.69 11.07
C PHE A 262 -1.90 -1.10 11.71
N ILE A 263 -1.83 -0.93 13.04
CA ILE A 263 -0.65 -1.28 13.83
C ILE A 263 -1.02 -2.34 14.84
N LEU A 264 -0.18 -3.37 14.95
CA LEU A 264 -0.31 -4.40 15.96
C LEU A 264 0.77 -4.26 17.04
N PRO A 265 0.41 -4.41 18.34
CA PRO A 265 1.38 -4.44 19.42
C PRO A 265 2.47 -5.49 19.19
N GLY A 266 3.73 -5.08 19.26
CA GLY A 266 4.90 -5.94 19.06
C GLY A 266 5.29 -6.21 17.60
N ILE A 267 4.41 -5.92 16.64
CA ILE A 267 4.68 -6.11 15.20
C ILE A 267 4.96 -4.76 14.51
N GLY A 268 4.25 -3.70 14.91
CA GLY A 268 4.32 -2.40 14.25
C GLY A 268 3.30 -2.26 13.11
N TYR A 269 3.65 -1.50 12.07
CA TYR A 269 2.77 -1.27 10.93
C TYR A 269 2.58 -2.54 10.09
N VAL A 270 1.33 -2.96 9.95
CA VAL A 270 0.93 -4.17 9.23
C VAL A 270 0.30 -3.83 7.87
N GLY A 271 -0.44 -2.73 7.79
CA GLY A 271 -1.12 -2.32 6.57
C GLY A 271 -2.25 -1.33 6.82
N GLU A 272 -3.34 -1.46 6.07
CA GLU A 272 -4.46 -0.52 6.10
C GLU A 272 -5.68 -1.12 6.80
N ARG A 273 -6.26 -0.35 7.73
CA ARG A 273 -7.55 -0.58 8.37
C ARG A 273 -8.60 0.29 7.69
N ILE A 274 -9.60 -0.35 7.11
CA ILE A 274 -10.71 0.33 6.45
C ILE A 274 -11.95 0.09 7.32
N PRO A 275 -12.46 1.11 8.04
CA PRO A 275 -13.66 0.97 8.82
C PRO A 275 -14.85 0.76 7.89
N ILE A 276 -15.70 -0.23 8.19
CA ILE A 276 -16.89 -0.55 7.41
C ILE A 276 -18.12 -0.64 8.30
N GLN A 277 -19.27 -0.37 7.69
CA GLN A 277 -20.57 -0.55 8.32
C GLN A 277 -21.25 -1.71 7.62
N SER A 278 -21.29 -2.88 8.26
CA SER A 278 -21.79 -4.13 7.66
C SER A 278 -23.22 -4.00 7.07
N HIS A 279 -24.06 -3.17 7.66
CA HIS A 279 -25.42 -2.89 7.18
C HIS A 279 -25.47 -2.00 5.92
N ARG A 280 -24.39 -1.27 5.60
CA ARG A 280 -24.24 -0.46 4.38
C ARG A 280 -23.49 -1.16 3.26
N LEU A 281 -23.14 -2.43 3.46
CA LEU A 281 -22.64 -3.27 2.39
C LEU A 281 -23.74 -3.51 1.37
N ASP A 282 -23.37 -3.44 0.09
CA ASP A 282 -24.27 -3.70 -1.03
C ASP A 282 -23.55 -4.46 -2.15
N VAL A 283 -24.33 -5.08 -3.04
CA VAL A 283 -23.82 -5.72 -4.26
C VAL A 283 -24.27 -4.90 -5.45
N VAL A 284 -23.30 -4.30 -6.15
CA VAL A 284 -23.54 -3.49 -7.34
C VAL A 284 -23.11 -4.28 -8.57
N ARG A 285 -23.91 -4.20 -9.63
CA ARG A 285 -23.54 -4.69 -10.94
C ARG A 285 -22.90 -3.55 -11.73
N ASP A 286 -21.65 -3.74 -12.14
CA ASP A 286 -20.90 -2.83 -13.00
C ASP A 286 -20.58 -3.55 -14.32
N GLY A 287 -21.35 -3.23 -15.36
CA GLY A 287 -21.32 -3.97 -16.63
C GLY A 287 -21.71 -5.45 -16.47
N ILE A 288 -20.73 -6.34 -16.67
CA ILE A 288 -20.89 -7.80 -16.52
C ILE A 288 -20.42 -8.32 -15.16
N GLU A 289 -19.86 -7.45 -14.33
CA GLU A 289 -19.22 -7.85 -13.07
C GLU A 289 -20.09 -7.46 -11.86
N TYR A 290 -20.10 -8.33 -10.85
CA TYR A 290 -20.72 -8.08 -9.57
C TYR A 290 -19.65 -7.74 -8.54
N GLN A 291 -19.83 -6.59 -7.90
CA GLN A 291 -18.89 -6.03 -6.95
C GLN A 291 -19.57 -5.91 -5.59
N LEU A 292 -18.87 -6.32 -4.53
CA LEU A 292 -19.26 -6.02 -3.16
C LEU A 292 -18.72 -4.65 -2.81
N VAL A 293 -19.60 -3.71 -2.47
CA VAL A 293 -19.25 -2.32 -2.20
C VAL A 293 -19.65 -1.90 -0.78
N CYS A 294 -18.91 -0.96 -0.20
CA CYS A 294 -19.27 -0.27 1.04
C CYS A 294 -19.04 1.22 0.86
N ASN A 295 -20.07 2.04 1.03
CA ASN A 295 -20.00 3.50 0.83
C ASN A 295 -19.45 3.90 -0.55
N GLY A 296 -19.72 3.12 -1.60
CA GLY A 296 -19.22 3.36 -2.96
C GLY A 296 -17.79 2.86 -3.21
N GLN A 297 -17.09 2.33 -2.21
CA GLN A 297 -15.79 1.69 -2.41
C GLN A 297 -15.96 0.19 -2.68
N VAL A 298 -15.31 -0.31 -3.73
CA VAL A 298 -15.28 -1.74 -4.06
C VAL A 298 -14.38 -2.48 -3.08
N LEU A 299 -14.95 -3.47 -2.40
CA LEU A 299 -14.25 -4.33 -1.45
C LEU A 299 -13.72 -5.60 -2.12
N ALA A 300 -14.53 -6.19 -3.00
CA ALA A 300 -14.19 -7.39 -3.76
C ALA A 300 -15.00 -7.45 -5.06
N ASN A 301 -14.41 -8.05 -6.10
CA ASN A 301 -15.04 -8.29 -7.39
C ASN A 301 -15.27 -9.80 -7.56
N PHE A 302 -16.46 -10.20 -7.99
CA PHE A 302 -16.89 -11.59 -8.14
C PHE A 302 -17.15 -11.97 -9.62
N GLY A 303 -16.70 -11.13 -10.57
CA GLY A 303 -16.94 -11.32 -12.00
C GLY A 303 -18.43 -11.47 -12.27
N ALA A 304 -18.82 -12.38 -13.16
CA ALA A 304 -20.23 -12.59 -13.51
C ALA A 304 -21.08 -13.30 -12.43
N SER A 305 -20.51 -13.65 -11.26
CA SER A 305 -21.21 -14.44 -10.24
C SER A 305 -21.93 -13.58 -9.20
N GLU A 306 -23.19 -13.24 -9.47
CA GLU A 306 -24.06 -12.56 -8.49
C GLU A 306 -24.21 -13.37 -7.19
N ARG A 307 -24.32 -14.70 -7.33
CA ARG A 307 -24.49 -15.62 -6.20
C ARG A 307 -23.34 -15.50 -5.20
N ASP A 308 -22.10 -15.51 -5.69
CA ASP A 308 -20.93 -15.41 -4.82
C ASP A 308 -20.84 -14.03 -4.17
N ALA A 309 -21.17 -12.96 -4.90
CA ALA A 309 -21.20 -11.61 -4.36
C ALA A 309 -22.24 -11.46 -3.24
N ARG A 310 -23.46 -11.99 -3.43
CA ARG A 310 -24.51 -11.99 -2.39
C ARG A 310 -24.14 -12.86 -1.19
N GLN A 311 -23.46 -13.99 -1.40
CA GLN A 311 -22.97 -14.83 -0.31
C GLN A 311 -21.88 -14.12 0.50
N ALA A 312 -21.00 -13.37 -0.15
CA ALA A 312 -20.00 -12.54 0.53
C ALA A 312 -20.65 -11.39 1.32
N LEU A 313 -21.67 -10.73 0.75
CA LEU A 313 -22.47 -9.72 1.46
C LEU A 313 -23.08 -10.30 2.74
N GLN A 314 -23.76 -11.45 2.64
CA GLN A 314 -24.39 -12.10 3.79
C GLN A 314 -23.35 -12.50 4.84
N THR A 315 -22.23 -13.09 4.40
CA THR A 315 -21.09 -13.45 5.26
C THR A 315 -20.59 -12.28 6.11
N LEU A 316 -20.34 -11.11 5.51
CA LEU A 316 -19.82 -9.95 6.25
C LEU A 316 -20.87 -9.33 7.18
N ARG A 317 -22.16 -9.41 6.82
CA ARG A 317 -23.27 -9.03 7.70
C ARG A 317 -23.34 -9.96 8.92
N ASP A 318 -23.24 -11.26 8.72
CA ASP A 318 -23.27 -12.27 9.80
C ASP A 318 -22.08 -12.12 10.75
N PHE A 319 -20.90 -11.81 10.22
CA PHE A 319 -19.72 -11.49 11.03
C PHE A 319 -19.87 -10.22 11.84
N ARG A 320 -20.79 -9.33 11.44
CA ARG A 320 -20.86 -7.93 11.91
C ARG A 320 -19.50 -7.25 11.79
N ALA A 321 -18.87 -7.42 10.62
CA ALA A 321 -17.55 -6.86 10.38
C ALA A 321 -17.59 -5.33 10.54
N THR A 322 -16.72 -4.81 11.41
CA THR A 322 -16.51 -3.38 11.65
C THR A 322 -15.32 -2.85 10.87
N ASP A 323 -14.37 -3.73 10.52
CA ASP A 323 -13.14 -3.34 9.88
C ASP A 323 -12.70 -4.38 8.85
N ILE A 324 -12.09 -3.88 7.76
CA ILE A 324 -11.34 -4.68 6.80
C ILE A 324 -9.89 -4.30 6.94
N ILE A 325 -9.02 -5.30 7.15
CA ILE A 325 -7.59 -5.10 7.21
C ILE A 325 -6.95 -5.64 5.94
N ARG A 326 -6.17 -4.79 5.26
CA ARG A 326 -5.32 -5.14 4.12
C ARG A 326 -3.87 -5.16 4.59
N ILE A 327 -3.19 -6.29 4.40
CA ILE A 327 -1.77 -6.44 4.80
C ILE A 327 -0.91 -6.13 3.58
N GLY A 328 -0.17 -5.02 3.59
CA GLY A 328 0.66 -4.59 2.46
C GLY A 328 -0.07 -4.68 1.11
N ARG A 329 0.55 -5.37 0.14
CA ARG A 329 -0.04 -5.67 -1.19
C ARG A 329 -0.62 -7.08 -1.29
N SER A 330 -0.95 -7.70 -0.15
CA SER A 330 -1.42 -9.08 -0.12
C SER A 330 -2.77 -9.23 -0.85
N PRO A 331 -2.98 -10.35 -1.58
CA PRO A 331 -4.28 -10.67 -2.16
C PRO A 331 -5.31 -11.12 -1.11
N ILE A 332 -4.91 -11.26 0.16
CA ILE A 332 -5.84 -11.57 1.25
C ILE A 332 -6.16 -10.34 2.09
N VAL A 333 -7.38 -10.33 2.60
CA VAL A 333 -7.83 -9.40 3.63
C VAL A 333 -8.21 -10.20 4.88
N PHE A 334 -8.37 -9.54 6.02
CA PHE A 334 -9.11 -10.15 7.12
C PHE A 334 -10.07 -9.14 7.72
N PHE A 335 -11.12 -9.67 8.33
CA PHE A 335 -12.18 -8.86 8.91
C PHE A 335 -12.02 -8.87 10.42
N LEU A 336 -12.37 -7.76 11.05
CA LEU A 336 -12.50 -7.68 12.49
C LEU A 336 -13.93 -7.25 12.84
N ASN A 337 -14.42 -7.73 13.97
CA ASN A 337 -15.62 -7.26 14.64
C ASN A 337 -15.19 -6.76 16.01
N ASN A 338 -15.11 -5.42 16.16
CA ASN A 338 -14.61 -4.77 17.37
C ASN A 338 -13.23 -5.32 17.79
N ASP A 339 -12.26 -5.25 16.87
CA ASP A 339 -10.88 -5.72 17.02
C ASP A 339 -10.71 -7.23 17.27
N ARG A 340 -11.76 -8.04 17.07
CA ARG A 340 -11.71 -9.51 17.19
C ARG A 340 -11.90 -10.20 15.84
N PRO A 341 -11.17 -11.30 15.58
CA PRO A 341 -11.33 -12.06 14.35
C PRO A 341 -12.68 -12.78 14.30
N PRO A 342 -13.27 -12.97 13.10
CA PRO A 342 -14.46 -13.80 12.94
C PRO A 342 -14.15 -15.24 13.34
N GLN A 343 -15.14 -15.83 14.00
CA GLN A 343 -15.03 -17.06 14.75
C GLN A 343 -15.58 -18.29 14.02
N THR A 344 -16.18 -18.09 12.85
CA THR A 344 -16.83 -19.16 12.10
C THR A 344 -16.54 -19.01 10.62
N ALA A 345 -16.27 -20.13 9.96
CA ALA A 345 -16.31 -20.17 8.51
C ALA A 345 -17.77 -20.04 8.07
N PRO A 346 -18.09 -19.15 7.12
CA PRO A 346 -19.43 -19.03 6.56
C PRO A 346 -19.82 -20.31 5.83
N LEU A 347 -21.10 -20.62 5.89
CA LEU A 347 -21.67 -21.73 5.13
C LEU A 347 -21.37 -21.53 3.63
N GLY A 348 -20.90 -22.59 2.98
CA GLY A 348 -20.59 -22.60 1.55
C GLY A 348 -19.28 -21.90 1.16
N SER A 349 -18.50 -21.38 2.11
CA SER A 349 -17.14 -20.92 1.83
C SER A 349 -16.17 -22.10 1.67
N ARG A 350 -15.19 -21.96 0.78
CA ARG A 350 -14.07 -22.91 0.69
C ARG A 350 -13.11 -22.61 1.83
N SER A 351 -13.15 -23.39 2.90
CA SER A 351 -12.24 -23.23 4.05
C SER A 351 -11.10 -24.23 4.00
N THR A 352 -9.89 -23.72 4.21
CA THR A 352 -8.68 -24.51 4.40
C THR A 352 -8.19 -24.31 5.83
N ARG A 353 -8.24 -25.37 6.64
CA ARG A 353 -7.61 -25.37 7.96
C ARG A 353 -6.10 -25.50 7.84
N PHE A 354 -5.38 -24.84 8.73
CA PHE A 354 -3.94 -24.96 8.86
C PHE A 354 -3.50 -24.88 10.32
N ARG A 355 -2.31 -25.41 10.63
CA ARG A 355 -1.73 -25.35 11.97
C ARG A 355 -0.77 -24.17 12.05
N ARG A 356 -1.06 -23.23 12.95
CA ARG A 356 -0.31 -21.97 13.10
C ARG A 356 1.18 -22.19 13.35
N ASP A 357 1.50 -23.19 14.17
CA ASP A 357 2.86 -23.48 14.60
C ASP A 357 3.67 -24.24 13.51
N GLU A 358 2.99 -24.75 12.48
CA GLU A 358 3.60 -25.42 11.33
C GLU A 358 3.75 -24.48 10.12
N LEU A 359 3.34 -23.21 10.27
CA LEU A 359 3.46 -22.24 9.19
C LEU A 359 4.90 -21.82 8.97
N GLN A 360 5.34 -21.89 7.72
CA GLN A 360 6.69 -21.51 7.30
C GLN A 360 6.65 -20.67 6.04
N LEU A 361 7.57 -19.72 5.93
CA LEU A 361 7.83 -19.01 4.68
C LEU A 361 8.91 -19.77 3.92
N LYS A 362 8.64 -20.06 2.64
CA LYS A 362 9.62 -20.66 1.73
C LYS A 362 9.67 -19.86 0.44
N GLU A 363 10.87 -19.63 -0.08
CA GLU A 363 11.01 -19.06 -1.42
C GLU A 363 10.87 -20.17 -2.46
N PHE A 364 10.04 -19.92 -3.48
CA PHE A 364 9.85 -20.82 -4.60
C PHE A 364 9.67 -19.98 -5.88
N GLN A 365 10.54 -20.18 -6.86
CA GLN A 365 10.52 -19.48 -8.16
C GLN A 365 10.46 -17.94 -8.04
N GLY A 366 11.23 -17.37 -7.11
CA GLY A 366 11.30 -15.92 -6.90
C GLY A 366 10.07 -15.33 -6.19
N LYS A 367 9.21 -16.17 -5.62
CA LYS A 367 8.07 -15.76 -4.80
C LYS A 367 8.18 -16.32 -3.39
N THR A 368 7.67 -15.60 -2.41
CA THR A 368 7.58 -16.10 -1.04
C THR A 368 6.24 -16.81 -0.85
N MET A 369 6.27 -18.09 -0.50
CA MET A 369 5.09 -18.90 -0.23
C MET A 369 4.92 -19.09 1.28
N LEU A 370 3.69 -18.88 1.78
CA LEU A 370 3.30 -19.31 3.12
C LEU A 370 2.82 -20.76 3.05
N MET A 371 3.58 -21.65 3.67
CA MET A 371 3.40 -23.09 3.63
C MET A 371 2.86 -23.60 4.97
N ASN A 372 1.97 -24.59 4.94
CA ASN A 372 1.63 -25.42 6.09
C ASN A 372 2.10 -26.85 5.81
N GLY A 373 3.25 -27.23 6.36
CA GLY A 373 3.97 -28.45 5.95
C GLY A 373 4.39 -28.40 4.48
N GLN A 374 3.86 -29.31 3.66
CA GLN A 374 4.13 -29.36 2.21
C GLN A 374 3.10 -28.60 1.36
N ARG A 375 2.07 -28.04 1.99
CA ARG A 375 0.96 -27.40 1.28
C ARG A 375 1.13 -25.88 1.25
N ALA A 376 1.21 -25.31 0.05
CA ALA A 376 1.12 -23.87 -0.13
C ALA A 376 -0.28 -23.35 0.22
N LEU A 377 -0.34 -22.32 1.05
CA LEU A 377 -1.57 -21.62 1.43
C LEU A 377 -1.72 -20.30 0.64
N LEU A 378 -0.66 -19.50 0.64
CA LEU A 378 -0.60 -18.17 0.05
C LEU A 378 0.73 -17.96 -0.68
N GLU A 379 0.68 -17.11 -1.68
CA GLU A 379 1.81 -16.71 -2.52
C GLU A 379 1.91 -15.19 -2.47
N PHE A 380 3.13 -14.69 -2.32
CA PHE A 380 3.42 -13.27 -2.19
C PHE A 380 4.57 -12.91 -3.13
N ASP A 381 4.43 -11.77 -3.80
CA ASP A 381 5.49 -11.18 -4.62
C ASP A 381 6.48 -10.36 -3.76
N ASP A 382 6.14 -10.08 -2.50
CA ASP A 382 6.96 -9.33 -1.54
C ASP A 382 7.19 -10.14 -0.25
N PRO A 383 8.46 -10.48 0.09
CA PRO A 383 8.81 -11.22 1.29
C PRO A 383 8.39 -10.51 2.59
N LEU A 384 8.39 -9.17 2.62
CA LEU A 384 8.00 -8.40 3.80
C LEU A 384 6.49 -8.58 4.08
N THR A 385 5.66 -8.45 3.06
CA THR A 385 4.20 -8.71 3.15
C THR A 385 3.92 -10.15 3.61
N ALA A 386 4.71 -11.13 3.14
CA ALA A 386 4.58 -12.52 3.57
C ALA A 386 4.90 -12.70 5.06
N LYS A 387 5.99 -12.07 5.53
CA LYS A 387 6.37 -12.05 6.95
C LYS A 387 5.31 -11.40 7.83
N LEU A 388 4.85 -10.21 7.47
CA LEU A 388 3.79 -9.52 8.20
C LEU A 388 2.50 -10.36 8.25
N THR A 389 2.17 -11.05 7.15
CA THR A 389 1.00 -11.93 7.11
C THR A 389 1.13 -13.10 8.10
N LEU A 390 2.31 -13.73 8.19
CA LEU A 390 2.58 -14.79 9.17
C LEU A 390 2.45 -14.26 10.61
N GLU A 391 3.02 -13.09 10.91
CA GLU A 391 2.96 -12.48 12.24
C GLU A 391 1.51 -12.12 12.64
N VAL A 392 0.71 -11.61 11.70
CA VAL A 392 -0.73 -11.34 11.90
C VAL A 392 -1.52 -12.63 12.18
N ILE A 393 -1.24 -13.71 11.43
CA ILE A 393 -1.85 -15.02 11.65
C ILE A 393 -1.56 -15.54 13.05
N GLN A 394 -0.33 -15.40 13.51
CA GLN A 394 0.09 -15.81 14.85
C GLN A 394 -0.57 -14.94 15.93
N PHE A 395 -0.57 -13.61 15.74
CA PHE A 395 -1.14 -12.65 16.69
C PHE A 395 -2.65 -12.86 16.92
N TYR A 396 -3.44 -12.90 15.84
CA TYR A 396 -4.89 -13.09 15.92
C TYR A 396 -5.33 -14.55 16.08
N ARG A 397 -4.36 -15.48 16.03
CA ARG A 397 -4.60 -16.92 16.13
C ARG A 397 -5.54 -17.42 15.02
N PHE A 398 -5.36 -16.92 13.80
CA PHE A 398 -6.07 -17.43 12.62
C PHE A 398 -5.59 -18.84 12.30
N ASP A 399 -6.49 -19.77 12.02
CA ASP A 399 -6.19 -21.17 11.69
C ASP A 399 -6.98 -21.67 10.47
N GLN A 400 -7.71 -20.75 9.82
CA GLN A 400 -8.49 -21.02 8.62
C GLN A 400 -8.28 -19.93 7.58
N LEU A 401 -8.08 -20.38 6.33
CA LEU A 401 -8.08 -19.56 5.14
C LEU A 401 -9.36 -19.86 4.36
N CYS A 402 -10.26 -18.91 4.33
CA CYS A 402 -11.56 -19.00 3.67
C CYS A 402 -11.52 -18.32 2.30
N GLY A 403 -12.38 -18.78 1.39
CA GLY A 403 -12.57 -18.17 0.08
C GLY A 403 -13.99 -18.30 -0.43
N LEU A 404 -14.48 -17.23 -1.05
CA LEU A 404 -15.73 -17.17 -1.82
C LEU A 404 -15.43 -16.69 -3.25
N GLY A 405 -16.20 -17.13 -4.23
CA GLY A 405 -15.93 -16.87 -5.65
C GLY A 405 -14.84 -17.77 -6.24
N HIS A 406 -14.38 -17.47 -7.45
CA HIS A 406 -13.43 -18.27 -8.21
C HIS A 406 -12.06 -17.58 -8.28
N PRO A 407 -10.93 -18.24 -7.96
CA PRO A 407 -9.64 -17.57 -7.80
C PRO A 407 -9.18 -16.80 -9.04
N LEU A 408 -9.56 -17.24 -10.24
CA LEU A 408 -9.20 -16.60 -11.52
C LEU A 408 -10.23 -15.58 -12.04
N ARG A 409 -11.46 -15.57 -11.52
CA ARG A 409 -12.56 -14.72 -12.06
C ARG A 409 -13.02 -13.66 -11.07
N GLY A 410 -12.27 -13.48 -9.98
CA GLY A 410 -12.68 -12.67 -8.85
C GLY A 410 -13.28 -13.50 -7.72
N GLY A 411 -13.12 -12.97 -6.53
CA GLY A 411 -13.58 -13.57 -5.30
C GLY A 411 -13.02 -12.80 -4.12
N MET A 412 -13.24 -13.36 -2.94
CA MET A 412 -12.75 -12.80 -1.70
C MET A 412 -12.10 -13.93 -0.90
N ARG A 413 -10.85 -13.73 -0.48
CA ARG A 413 -10.14 -14.64 0.42
C ARG A 413 -9.87 -13.93 1.72
N TRP A 414 -10.10 -14.61 2.83
CA TRP A 414 -9.85 -14.03 4.15
C TRP A 414 -9.44 -15.05 5.21
N LEU A 415 -8.86 -14.54 6.29
CA LEU A 415 -8.47 -15.33 7.45
C LEU A 415 -9.60 -15.36 8.49
N SER A 416 -9.83 -16.53 9.08
CA SER A 416 -10.76 -16.72 10.20
C SER A 416 -10.19 -17.69 11.23
N ARG A 417 -10.86 -17.78 12.37
CA ARG A 417 -10.50 -18.68 13.46
C ARG A 417 -11.58 -19.76 13.64
N ALA A 418 -11.17 -21.01 13.70
CA ALA A 418 -11.98 -22.14 14.13
C ALA A 418 -12.10 -22.12 15.66
N TRP A 419 -13.29 -22.43 16.17
CA TRP A 419 -13.46 -22.77 17.58
C TRP A 419 -12.94 -24.16 17.90
#